data_AF-A0A8J5SH71-F1
#
_entry.id   AF-A0A8J5SH71-F1
#
_cell.length_a   1.000
_cell.length_b   1.000
_cell.length_c   1.000
_cell.angle_alpha   90.00
_cell.angle_beta   90.00
_cell.angle_gamma   90.00
#
_symmetry.space_group_name_H-M   'P 1'
#
loop_
_entity.id
_entity.type
_entity.pdbx_description
1 polymer ?
#
loop_
_entity_poly.entity_id
_entity_poly.type
_entity_poly.pdbx_seq_one_letter_code
_entity_poly.pdbx_strand_id
1 'polypeptide(L)'
;MAAAVDMITATESRQVQATDVAAVAPSERKVVDEVSGWLRVLDDGTVDRTWTGPPEALPLMQPVPPYAEPRDGHTLHDLPGEPNLRVYLPEVVGPGRLPVILQFHGGGFCISC
;
A
#
# COMPACT_ATOMS: atom_id res chain seq x y z
N MET A 1 1.82 -41.13 -62.35
CA MET A 1 2.15 -39.82 -62.96
C MET A 1 1.30 -38.77 -62.26
N ALA A 2 1.97 -37.81 -61.60
CA ALA A 2 1.54 -36.57 -60.93
C ALA A 2 0.11 -36.02 -61.22
N ALA A 3 -0.59 -35.26 -60.37
CA ALA A 3 -0.39 -34.72 -59.02
C ALA A 3 -1.75 -34.15 -58.52
N ALA A 4 -1.88 -33.96 -57.21
CA ALA A 4 -3.00 -33.33 -56.49
C ALA A 4 -3.03 -31.80 -56.63
N VAL A 5 -4.18 -31.16 -56.38
CA VAL A 5 -4.29 -29.87 -55.66
C VAL A 5 -5.63 -29.79 -54.92
N ASP A 6 -5.58 -29.87 -53.59
CA ASP A 6 -6.63 -29.47 -52.64
C ASP A 6 -6.74 -27.94 -52.56
N MET A 7 -7.98 -27.41 -52.54
CA MET A 7 -8.26 -26.01 -52.22
C MET A 7 -8.78 -25.92 -50.79
N ILE A 8 -7.87 -25.74 -49.83
CA ILE A 8 -8.18 -25.41 -48.44
C ILE A 8 -8.10 -23.88 -48.31
N THR A 9 -9.25 -23.23 -48.15
CA THR A 9 -9.35 -21.82 -47.76
C THR A 9 -8.88 -21.64 -46.31
N ALA A 10 -7.75 -20.95 -46.13
CA ALA A 10 -7.21 -20.58 -44.82
C ALA A 10 -7.91 -19.32 -44.29
N THR A 11 -8.53 -19.44 -43.12
CA THR A 11 -9.03 -18.31 -42.33
C THR A 11 -7.86 -17.68 -41.58
N GLU A 12 -7.49 -16.44 -41.92
CA GLU A 12 -6.43 -15.70 -41.22
C GLU A 12 -6.90 -15.20 -39.84
N SER A 13 -6.23 -15.66 -38.78
CA SER A 13 -6.41 -15.19 -37.42
C SER A 13 -5.64 -13.88 -37.21
N ARG A 14 -6.34 -12.76 -37.04
CA ARG A 14 -5.75 -11.46 -36.68
C ARG A 14 -5.23 -11.51 -35.23
N GLN A 15 -3.92 -11.64 -35.08
CA GLN A 15 -3.24 -11.50 -33.79
C GLN A 15 -3.25 -10.01 -33.37
N VAL A 16 -3.97 -9.71 -32.29
CA VAL A 16 -3.92 -8.39 -31.66
C VAL A 16 -2.56 -8.26 -30.99
N GLN A 17 -1.72 -7.38 -31.54
CA GLN A 17 -0.41 -7.08 -31.02
C GLN A 17 -0.60 -6.34 -29.69
N ALA A 18 -0.26 -6.98 -28.58
CA ALA A 18 -0.10 -6.30 -27.31
C ALA A 18 0.98 -5.24 -27.51
N THR A 19 0.62 -3.98 -27.28
CA THR A 19 1.61 -2.89 -27.25
C THR A 19 2.64 -3.27 -26.18
N ASP A 20 3.87 -3.52 -26.63
CA ASP A 20 5.04 -3.61 -25.75
C ASP A 20 5.07 -2.33 -24.91
N VAL A 21 4.63 -2.44 -23.65
CA VAL A 21 5.14 -1.56 -22.61
C VAL A 21 6.58 -2.00 -22.46
N ALA A 22 7.46 -1.42 -23.28
CA ALA A 22 8.87 -1.67 -23.23
C ALA A 22 9.31 -1.56 -21.77
N ALA A 23 9.75 -2.68 -21.20
CA ALA A 23 10.34 -2.71 -19.88
C ALA A 23 11.54 -1.77 -19.93
N VAL A 24 11.39 -0.59 -19.35
CA VAL A 24 12.48 0.36 -19.15
C VAL A 24 13.50 -0.39 -18.29
N ALA A 25 14.67 -0.67 -18.86
CA ALA A 25 15.80 -1.20 -18.10
C ALA A 25 16.01 -0.30 -16.87
N PRO A 26 16.32 -0.84 -15.67
CA PRO A 26 16.43 -0.02 -14.47
C PRO A 26 17.61 0.94 -14.65
N SER A 27 17.32 2.15 -15.13
CA SER A 27 18.20 3.30 -14.91
C SER A 27 18.31 3.48 -13.41
N GLU A 28 19.51 3.75 -12.92
CA GLU A 28 19.72 4.13 -11.52
C GLU A 28 18.92 5.42 -11.26
N ARG A 29 17.71 5.26 -10.70
CA ARG A 29 16.77 6.36 -10.46
C ARG A 29 17.38 7.33 -9.47
N LYS A 30 17.36 8.62 -9.79
CA LYS A 30 17.97 9.63 -8.95
C LYS A 30 17.00 10.02 -7.84
N VAL A 31 17.48 10.02 -6.60
CA VAL A 31 16.77 10.62 -5.46
C VAL A 31 16.78 12.14 -5.63
N VAL A 32 15.60 12.75 -5.69
CA VAL A 32 15.44 14.22 -5.81
C VAL A 32 15.06 14.88 -4.49
N ASP A 33 14.44 14.13 -3.57
CA ASP A 33 14.14 14.58 -2.22
C ASP A 33 14.12 13.40 -1.24
N GLU A 34 14.39 13.66 0.03
CA GLU A 34 14.42 12.68 1.11
C GLU A 34 13.82 13.27 2.40
N VAL A 35 12.84 12.56 2.96
CA VAL A 35 12.20 12.95 4.23
C VAL A 35 12.78 12.11 5.36
N SER A 36 13.95 12.50 5.88
CA SER A 36 14.57 11.97 7.11
C SER A 36 14.46 10.44 7.28
N GLY A 37 14.75 9.69 6.22
CA GLY A 37 14.69 8.22 6.20
C GLY A 37 13.29 7.58 6.06
N TRP A 38 12.20 8.35 6.08
CA TRP A 38 10.81 7.87 5.93
C TRP A 38 10.43 7.55 4.48
N LEU A 39 10.83 8.42 3.55
CA LEU A 39 10.62 8.22 2.12
C LEU A 39 11.67 8.95 1.28
N ARG A 40 11.86 8.46 0.07
CA ARG A 40 12.65 9.09 -0.99
C ARG A 40 11.77 9.32 -2.21
N VAL A 41 11.80 10.54 -2.74
CA VAL A 41 11.14 10.88 -4.00
C VAL A 41 12.17 10.73 -5.11
N LEU A 42 11.81 10.02 -6.18
CA LEU A 42 12.65 9.77 -7.33
C LEU A 42 12.32 10.74 -8.47
N ASP A 43 13.27 10.93 -9.39
CA ASP A 43 13.16 11.86 -10.52
C ASP A 43 12.04 11.52 -11.52
N ASP A 44 11.59 10.28 -11.54
CA ASP A 44 10.42 9.82 -12.31
C ASP A 44 9.07 10.05 -11.58
N GLY A 45 9.10 10.66 -10.40
CA GLY A 45 7.92 10.92 -9.56
C GLY A 45 7.48 9.72 -8.71
N THR A 46 8.17 8.57 -8.77
CA THR A 46 7.90 7.45 -7.87
C THR A 46 8.43 7.73 -6.46
N VAL A 47 7.86 7.04 -5.46
CA VAL A 47 8.25 7.20 -4.05
C VAL A 47 8.67 5.86 -3.48
N ASP A 48 9.90 5.78 -3.00
CA ASP A 48 10.38 4.67 -2.19
C ASP A 48 10.08 4.94 -0.72
N ARG A 49 9.24 4.09 -0.10
CA ARG A 49 8.81 4.19 1.31
C ARG A 49 9.57 3.24 2.24
N THR A 50 10.69 2.68 1.78
CA THR A 50 11.53 1.82 2.60
C THR A 50 12.23 2.66 3.66
N TRP A 51 12.08 2.29 4.94
CA TRP A 51 12.78 2.93 6.04
C TRP A 51 14.30 2.83 5.85
N THR A 52 14.97 3.97 5.93
CA THR A 52 16.44 4.07 5.82
C THR A 52 17.08 4.75 7.03
N GLY A 53 16.27 5.12 8.03
CA GLY A 53 16.78 5.67 9.28
C GLY A 53 17.29 4.59 10.25
N PRO A 54 17.62 4.98 11.49
CA PRO A 54 18.23 4.06 12.44
C PRO A 54 17.32 2.89 12.82
N PRO A 55 17.84 1.65 12.93
CA PRO A 55 17.03 0.46 13.23
C PRO A 55 16.36 0.52 14.60
N GLU A 56 16.93 1.24 15.56
CA GLU A 56 16.36 1.46 16.90
C GLU A 56 15.02 2.23 16.88
N ALA A 57 14.72 2.97 15.80
CA ALA A 57 13.45 3.66 15.64
C ALA A 57 12.36 2.78 14.99
N LEU A 58 12.71 1.63 14.41
CA LEU A 58 11.75 0.72 13.78
C LEU A 58 10.55 0.36 14.67
N PRO A 59 10.72 0.06 15.99
CA PRO A 59 9.59 -0.26 16.85
C PRO A 59 8.56 0.88 16.96
N LEU A 60 8.99 2.13 16.80
CA LEU A 60 8.10 3.30 16.86
C LEU A 60 7.28 3.47 15.57
N MET A 61 7.68 2.81 14.48
CA MET A 61 7.00 2.91 13.18
C MET A 61 6.13 1.70 12.88
N GLN A 62 6.25 0.63 13.67
CA GLN A 62 5.43 -0.56 13.49
C GLN A 62 4.04 -0.31 14.09
N PRO A 63 2.96 -0.52 13.31
CA PRO A 63 1.62 -0.37 13.85
C PRO A 63 1.40 -1.41 14.94
N VAL A 64 0.79 -0.98 16.05
CA VAL A 64 0.34 -1.91 17.09
C VAL A 64 -0.81 -2.74 16.51
N PRO A 65 -0.74 -4.08 16.52
CA PRO A 65 -1.85 -4.93 16.08
C PRO A 65 -3.10 -4.71 16.96
N PRO A 66 -4.32 -4.89 16.44
CA PRO A 66 -5.52 -4.84 17.26
C PRO A 66 -5.48 -5.91 18.36
N TYR A 67 -6.10 -5.63 19.51
CA TYR A 67 -6.13 -6.53 20.66
C TYR A 67 -7.44 -6.38 21.45
N ALA A 68 -8.03 -7.52 21.80
CA ALA A 68 -9.31 -7.58 22.52
C ALA A 68 -9.14 -7.61 24.05
N GLU A 69 -8.00 -8.07 24.55
CA GLU A 69 -7.70 -8.06 25.99
C GLU A 69 -7.22 -6.66 26.40
N PRO A 70 -7.82 -6.02 27.43
CA PRO A 70 -7.45 -4.67 27.81
C PRO A 70 -5.95 -4.52 28.12
N ARG A 71 -5.35 -3.45 27.57
CA ARG A 71 -3.99 -3.00 27.89
C ARG A 71 -4.07 -1.53 28.25
N ASP A 72 -3.56 -1.17 29.42
CA ASP A 72 -3.60 0.20 29.92
C ASP A 72 -5.01 0.83 29.83
N GLY A 73 -6.04 0.06 30.20
CA GLY A 73 -7.43 0.51 30.31
C GLY A 73 -8.18 0.69 28.98
N HIS A 74 -7.72 0.12 27.87
CA HIS A 74 -8.47 0.11 26.62
C HIS A 74 -8.21 -1.14 25.77
N THR A 75 -9.06 -1.34 24.77
CA THR A 75 -8.91 -2.36 23.72
C THR A 75 -8.81 -1.69 22.35
N LEU A 76 -8.23 -2.38 21.37
CA LEU A 76 -7.97 -1.85 20.03
C LEU A 76 -8.58 -2.74 18.96
N HIS A 77 -9.46 -2.17 18.13
CA HIS A 77 -10.20 -2.92 17.11
C HIS A 77 -10.08 -2.25 15.74
N ASP A 78 -9.81 -3.04 14.71
CA ASP A 78 -9.83 -2.59 13.32
C ASP A 78 -11.15 -3.00 12.67
N LEU A 79 -11.89 -2.02 12.15
CA LEU A 79 -13.16 -2.22 11.45
C LEU A 79 -12.92 -2.17 9.93
N PRO A 80 -13.44 -3.16 9.17
CA PRO A 80 -13.30 -3.19 7.72
C PRO A 80 -14.12 -2.05 7.07
N GLY A 81 -13.60 -1.47 5.99
CA GLY A 81 -14.24 -0.37 5.26
C GLY A 81 -13.28 0.37 4.35
N GLU A 82 -13.79 1.40 3.66
CA GLU A 82 -13.02 2.32 2.81
C GLU A 82 -13.42 3.77 3.15
N PRO A 83 -12.69 4.46 4.05
CA PRO A 83 -11.48 4.00 4.74
C PRO A 83 -11.77 2.98 5.84
N ASN A 84 -10.77 2.17 6.17
CA ASN A 84 -10.77 1.34 7.38
C ASN A 84 -10.67 2.24 8.63
N LEU A 85 -11.29 1.81 9.73
CA LEU A 85 -11.31 2.57 10.98
C LEU A 85 -10.66 1.78 12.11
N ARG A 86 -9.94 2.48 12.98
CA ARG A 86 -9.40 1.93 14.22
C ARG A 86 -10.14 2.52 15.41
N VAL A 87 -10.67 1.65 16.27
CA VAL A 87 -11.47 2.04 17.44
C VAL A 87 -10.70 1.69 18.71
N TYR A 88 -10.50 2.71 19.53
CA TYR A 88 -9.98 2.60 20.89
C TYR A 88 -11.18 2.58 21.83
N LEU A 89 -11.45 1.44 22.46
CA LEU A 89 -12.57 1.30 23.38
C LEU A 89 -12.04 1.27 24.83
N PRO A 90 -12.32 2.30 25.64
CA PRO A 90 -11.89 2.32 27.03
C PRO A 90 -12.63 1.28 27.87
N GLU A 91 -11.96 0.79 28.90
CA GLU A 91 -12.52 -0.07 29.94
C GLU A 91 -13.39 0.79 30.87
N VAL A 92 -14.58 1.18 30.40
CA VAL A 92 -15.49 1.99 31.22
C VAL A 92 -16.37 1.09 32.07
N VAL A 93 -16.17 1.21 33.37
CA VAL A 93 -16.99 0.61 34.42
C VAL A 93 -17.99 1.67 34.89
N GLY A 94 -19.06 1.92 34.12
CA GLY A 94 -20.08 2.88 34.52
C GLY A 94 -21.28 2.96 33.56
N PRO A 95 -22.48 3.30 34.05
CA PRO A 95 -23.66 3.44 33.20
C PRO A 95 -23.59 4.74 32.38
N GLY A 96 -23.70 4.63 31.05
CA GLY A 96 -23.83 5.80 30.18
C GLY A 96 -23.23 5.62 28.78
N ARG A 97 -23.42 6.62 27.91
CA ARG A 97 -22.71 6.74 26.63
C ARG A 97 -21.50 7.64 26.81
N LEU A 98 -20.42 7.34 26.09
CA LEU A 98 -19.22 8.17 26.06
C LEU A 98 -19.25 9.12 24.86
N PRO A 99 -18.59 10.29 24.95
CA PRO A 99 -18.30 11.10 23.77
C PRO A 99 -17.41 10.32 22.80
N VAL A 100 -17.59 10.55 21.50
CA VAL A 100 -16.78 9.94 20.43
C VAL A 100 -15.80 10.98 19.91
N ILE A 101 -14.51 10.62 19.86
CA ILE A 101 -13.45 11.43 19.27
C ILE A 101 -13.10 10.83 17.92
N LEU A 102 -13.18 11.63 16.87
CA LEU A 102 -12.71 11.27 15.54
C LEU A 102 -11.32 11.87 15.32
N GLN A 103 -10.29 11.01 15.31
CA GLN A 103 -8.90 11.42 15.13
C GLN A 103 -8.46 11.20 13.69
N PHE A 104 -7.83 12.22 13.10
CA PHE A 104 -7.07 12.11 11.86
C PHE A 104 -5.59 12.18 12.20
N HIS A 105 -4.81 11.17 11.80
CA HIS A 105 -3.38 11.15 12.07
C HIS A 105 -2.64 12.22 11.25
N GLY A 106 -1.47 12.62 11.73
CA GLY A 106 -0.58 13.56 11.05
C GLY A 106 0.26 12.88 9.96
N GLY A 107 1.43 13.45 9.67
CA GLY A 107 2.39 12.88 8.71
C GLY A 107 2.41 13.56 7.34
N GLY A 108 2.10 14.85 7.28
CA GLY A 108 2.28 15.67 6.07
C GLY A 108 1.51 15.17 4.83
N PHE A 109 0.47 14.37 5.04
CA PHE A 109 -0.33 13.72 3.99
C PHE A 109 0.42 12.70 3.13
N CYS A 110 1.65 12.32 3.49
CA CYS A 110 2.48 11.41 2.69
C CYS A 110 3.07 10.23 3.48
N ILE A 111 3.02 10.30 4.82
CA ILE A 111 3.38 9.24 5.76
C ILE A 111 2.29 9.09 6.82
N SER A 112 2.15 7.89 7.38
CA SER A 112 1.31 7.63 8.55
C SER A 112 2.18 7.56 9.81
N CYS A 113 1.72 8.15 10.91
CA CYS A 113 2.28 8.01 12.26
C CYS A 113 1.21 7.37 13.15
#